data_AF-J4WPN4-F1
#
_entry.id   AF-J4WPN4-F1
#
_cell.length_a   1.000
_cell.length_b   1.000
_cell.length_c   1.000
_cell.angle_alpha   90.00
_cell.angle_beta   90.00
_cell.angle_gamma   90.00
#
_symmetry.space_group_name_H-M   'P 1'
#
loop_
_entity.id
_entity.type
_entity.pdbx_description
1 polymer ?
#
loop_
_entity_poly.entity_id
_entity_poly.type
_entity_poly.pdbx_seq_one_letter_code
_entity_poly.pdbx_strand_id
1 'polypeptide(L)'
;MVKSLPTWGELFGYRLFFWSNENDEPVHIHVCKGVPTPNATKIWIPPTGNPIVAHNHSGIPTKDLNRLLKGIAANKESIVYSWYQHFGRL
;
A
#
# COMPACT_ATOMS: atom_id res chain seq x y z
N MET A 1 11.94 20.01 -5.24
CA MET A 1 10.49 19.73 -5.33
C MET A 1 10.28 18.29 -4.94
N VAL A 2 9.58 18.01 -3.84
CA VAL A 2 9.24 16.63 -3.47
C VAL A 2 8.21 16.15 -4.49
N LYS A 3 8.60 15.25 -5.40
CA LYS A 3 7.63 14.57 -6.27
C LYS A 3 6.62 13.89 -5.33
N SER A 4 5.37 14.36 -5.35
CA SER A 4 4.29 13.75 -4.58
C SER A 4 4.14 12.30 -5.04
N LEU A 5 4.26 11.36 -4.12
CA LEU A 5 4.05 9.96 -4.43
C LEU A 5 2.56 9.72 -4.71
N PRO A 6 2.22 8.88 -5.70
CA PRO A 6 0.84 8.45 -5.91
C PRO A 6 0.31 7.85 -4.61
N THR A 7 -0.76 8.45 -4.09
CA THR A 7 -1.30 8.12 -2.76
C THR A 7 -2.75 7.73 -2.94
N TRP A 8 -3.16 6.56 -2.44
CA TRP A 8 -4.57 6.18 -2.41
C TRP A 8 -5.31 6.96 -1.33
N GLY A 9 -4.71 7.09 -0.13
CA GLY A 9 -5.31 7.85 0.97
C GLY A 9 -4.66 7.59 2.32
N GLU A 10 -5.41 7.86 3.39
CA GLU A 10 -5.01 7.58 4.76
C GLU A 10 -6.01 6.65 5.44
N LEU A 11 -5.50 5.73 6.27
CA LEU A 11 -6.31 4.79 7.03
C LEU A 11 -5.70 4.59 8.42
N PHE A 12 -6.49 4.80 9.47
CA PHE A 12 -6.06 4.68 10.87
C PHE A 12 -4.81 5.49 11.22
N GLY A 13 -4.61 6.64 10.57
CA GLY A 13 -3.43 7.49 10.76
C GLY A 13 -2.15 6.98 10.06
N TYR A 14 -2.30 6.05 9.12
CA TYR A 14 -1.24 5.61 8.22
C TYR A 14 -1.53 6.10 6.80
N ARG A 15 -0.48 6.51 6.08
CA ARG A 15 -0.56 6.86 4.66
C ARG A 15 -0.37 5.61 3.81
N LEU A 16 -1.17 5.49 2.77
CA LEU A 16 -1.17 4.38 1.82
C LEU A 16 -0.83 4.90 0.43
N PHE A 17 0.31 4.47 -0.13
CA PHE A 17 0.86 5.01 -1.37
C PHE A 17 1.52 3.95 -2.24
N PHE A 18 1.77 4.30 -3.50
CA PHE A 18 2.42 3.45 -4.48
C PHE A 18 3.84 3.96 -4.76
N TRP A 19 4.81 3.06 -4.82
CA TRP A 19 6.17 3.39 -5.21
C TRP A 19 6.37 3.08 -6.68
N SER A 20 6.85 4.04 -7.47
CA SER A 20 6.85 3.89 -8.95
C SER A 20 8.07 3.19 -9.53
N ASN A 21 9.06 2.79 -8.72
CA ASN A 21 10.32 2.23 -9.19
C ASN A 21 10.56 0.79 -8.70
N GLU A 22 9.54 -0.06 -8.80
CA GLU A 22 9.54 -1.46 -8.34
C GLU A 22 9.21 -2.46 -9.46
N ASN A 23 9.82 -2.29 -10.65
CA ASN A 23 10.03 -3.34 -11.67
C ASN A 23 8.94 -4.44 -11.81
N ASP A 24 7.86 -4.15 -12.54
CA ASP A 24 6.82 -5.10 -12.97
C ASP A 24 6.22 -5.99 -11.88
N GLU A 25 6.31 -5.55 -10.62
CA GLU A 25 5.70 -6.26 -9.52
C GLU A 25 4.16 -6.23 -9.59
N PRO A 26 3.49 -7.27 -9.05
CA PRO A 26 2.03 -7.29 -8.91
C PRO A 26 1.50 -6.12 -8.08
N VAL A 27 0.19 -5.88 -8.15
CA VAL A 27 -0.48 -4.82 -7.37
C VAL A 27 -0.14 -4.92 -5.88
N HIS A 28 0.35 -3.81 -5.33
CA HIS A 28 0.70 -3.69 -3.92
C HIS A 28 0.55 -2.25 -3.43
N ILE A 29 0.65 -2.09 -2.11
CA ILE A 29 0.62 -0.78 -1.47
C ILE A 29 1.65 -0.70 -0.35
N HIS A 30 2.24 0.48 -0.22
CA HIS A 30 3.15 0.83 0.86
C HIS A 30 2.41 1.59 1.94
N VAL A 31 2.78 1.32 3.19
CA VAL A 31 2.15 1.87 4.38
C VAL A 31 3.20 2.45 5.31
N CYS A 32 3.01 3.70 5.74
CA CYS A 32 3.87 4.35 6.72
C CYS A 32 3.09 5.32 7.62
N LYS A 33 3.69 5.69 8.77
CA LYS A 33 3.31 6.92 9.48
C LYS A 33 4.18 8.08 9.01
N GLY A 34 3.58 9.25 8.84
CA GLY A 34 4.31 10.46 8.48
C GLY A 34 4.84 10.42 7.05
N VAL A 35 6.14 10.68 6.88
CA VAL A 35 6.77 10.84 5.57
C VAL A 35 7.09 9.46 4.95
N PRO A 36 6.67 9.19 3.70
CA PRO A 36 7.04 7.98 2.97
C PRO A 36 8.55 7.76 2.93
N THR A 37 8.98 6.53 3.17
CA THR A 37 10.38 6.11 3.09
C THR A 37 10.51 4.86 2.23
N PRO A 38 11.68 4.59 1.63
CA PRO A 38 11.91 3.37 0.85
C PRO A 38 11.68 2.07 1.63
N ASN A 39 11.75 2.11 2.96
CA ASN A 39 11.58 0.96 3.85
C ASN A 39 10.17 0.87 4.47
N ALA A 40 9.18 1.53 3.85
CA ALA A 40 7.80 1.43 4.28
C ALA A 40 7.31 -0.03 4.30
N THR A 41 6.28 -0.30 5.11
CA THR A 41 5.69 -1.64 5.14
C THR A 41 4.96 -1.90 3.84
N LYS A 42 5.24 -3.04 3.21
CA LYS A 42 4.70 -3.40 1.90
C LYS A 42 3.66 -4.49 2.04
N ILE A 43 2.53 -4.32 1.37
CA ILE A 43 1.39 -5.23 1.40
C ILE A 43 0.98 -5.56 -0.03
N TRP A 44 1.04 -6.84 -0.39
CA TRP A 44 0.52 -7.36 -1.65
C TRP A 44 -1.01 -7.37 -1.65
N ILE A 45 -1.59 -7.05 -2.81
CA ILE A 45 -3.03 -7.07 -3.04
C ILE A 45 -3.31 -8.10 -4.14
N PRO A 46 -3.42 -9.40 -3.81
CA PRO A 46 -3.65 -10.43 -4.81
C PRO A 46 -5.03 -10.25 -5.47
N PRO A 47 -5.25 -10.69 -6.72
CA PRO A 47 -6.55 -10.57 -7.39
C PRO A 47 -7.68 -11.24 -6.59
N THR A 48 -7.41 -12.39 -5.99
CA THR A 48 -8.33 -13.13 -5.12
C THR A 48 -7.77 -13.26 -3.70
N GLY A 49 -8.65 -13.39 -2.72
CA GLY A 49 -8.26 -13.50 -1.31
C GLY A 49 -7.87 -12.17 -0.66
N ASN A 50 -7.27 -12.30 0.53
CA ASN A 50 -6.94 -11.21 1.43
C ASN A 50 -5.57 -10.57 1.11
N PRO A 51 -5.35 -9.29 1.47
CA PRO A 51 -4.03 -8.67 1.39
C PRO A 51 -3.00 -9.42 2.24
N ILE A 52 -1.75 -9.46 1.76
CA ILE A 52 -0.65 -10.22 2.37
C ILE A 52 0.51 -9.27 2.66
N VAL A 53 1.01 -9.29 3.89
CA VAL A 53 2.20 -8.50 4.26
C VAL A 53 3.42 -9.10 3.56
N ALA A 54 4.06 -8.33 2.68
CA ALA A 54 5.31 -8.71 2.04
C ALA A 54 6.48 -8.59 3.03
N HIS A 55 6.55 -7.44 3.70
CA HIS A 55 7.49 -7.16 4.78
C HIS A 55 7.00 -6.00 5.63
N ASN A 56 7.44 -5.96 6.89
CA ASN A 56 7.11 -4.91 7.86
C ASN A 56 8.36 -4.19 8.38
N HIS A 57 9.21 -3.71 7.47
CA HIS A 57 10.47 -3.04 7.82
C HIS A 57 10.26 -1.73 8.60
N SER A 58 9.10 -1.09 8.46
CA SER A 58 8.78 0.14 9.20
C SER A 58 8.28 -0.12 10.64
N GLY A 59 8.18 -1.39 11.06
CA GLY A 59 7.87 -1.75 12.44
C GLY A 59 6.44 -1.43 12.87
N ILE A 60 5.46 -1.52 11.96
CA ILE A 60 4.05 -1.32 12.29
C ILE A 60 3.62 -2.38 13.31
N PRO A 61 3.07 -2.01 14.48
CA PRO A 61 2.62 -2.98 15.48
C PRO A 61 1.59 -3.95 14.91
N THR A 62 1.68 -5.24 15.26
CA THR A 62 0.81 -6.31 14.73
C THR A 62 -0.68 -5.99 14.83
N LYS A 63 -1.11 -5.35 15.93
CA LYS A 63 -2.50 -4.92 16.12
C LYS A 63 -2.95 -3.94 15.04
N ASP A 64 -2.12 -2.96 14.70
CA ASP A 64 -2.43 -1.98 13.67
C ASP A 64 -2.30 -2.59 12.28
N LEU A 65 -1.30 -3.45 12.07
CA LEU A 65 -1.14 -4.18 10.81
C LEU A 65 -2.39 -5.02 10.49
N ASN A 66 -2.95 -5.73 11.48
CA ASN A 66 -4.19 -6.48 11.32
C ASN A 66 -5.40 -5.59 10.99
N ARG A 67 -5.47 -4.38 11.57
CA ARG A 67 -6.53 -3.41 11.24
C ARG A 67 -6.36 -2.90 9.82
N LEU A 68 -5.14 -2.55 9.43
CA LEU A 68 -4.79 -2.11 8.09
C LEU A 68 -5.14 -3.17 7.05
N LEU A 69 -4.77 -4.44 7.26
CA LEU A 69 -5.13 -5.53 6.34
C LEU A 69 -6.64 -5.65 6.14
N LYS A 70 -7.45 -5.52 7.20
CA LYS A 70 -8.92 -5.53 7.09
C LYS A 70 -9.45 -4.34 6.31
N GLY A 71 -8.94 -3.13 6.57
CA GLY A 71 -9.38 -1.95 5.85
C GLY A 71 -8.91 -1.93 4.39
N ILE A 72 -7.70 -2.42 4.10
CA ILE A 72 -7.20 -2.61 2.73
C ILE A 72 -8.07 -3.63 2.00
N ALA A 73 -8.43 -4.75 2.65
CA ALA A 73 -9.34 -5.73 2.07
C ALA A 73 -10.71 -5.12 1.74
N ALA A 74 -11.27 -4.31 2.65
CA ALA A 74 -12.56 -3.64 2.45
C ALA A 74 -12.53 -2.57 1.34
N ASN A 75 -11.35 -2.01 1.02
CA ASN A 75 -11.17 -0.98 0.00
C ASN A 75 -10.43 -1.50 -1.25
N LYS A 76 -10.28 -2.82 -1.39
CA LYS A 76 -9.42 -3.47 -2.38
C LYS A 76 -9.68 -2.98 -3.81
N GLU A 77 -10.94 -2.92 -4.22
CA GLU A 77 -11.32 -2.51 -5.58
C GLU A 77 -10.90 -1.06 -5.88
N SER A 78 -11.10 -0.14 -4.94
CA SER A 78 -10.69 1.26 -5.08
C SER A 78 -9.17 1.43 -5.14
N ILE A 79 -8.43 0.66 -4.33
CA ILE A 79 -6.96 0.67 -4.33
C ILE A 79 -6.43 0.15 -5.67
N VAL A 80 -6.97 -0.98 -6.14
CA VAL A 80 -6.62 -1.60 -7.43
C VAL A 80 -6.95 -0.65 -8.58
N TYR A 81 -8.11 0.01 -8.56
CA TYR A 81 -8.44 1.04 -9.54
C TYR A 81 -7.42 2.19 -9.55
N SER A 82 -7.03 2.69 -8.37
CA SER A 82 -6.04 3.77 -8.25
C SER A 82 -4.66 3.35 -8.75
N TRP A 83 -4.28 2.10 -8.52
CA TRP A 83 -3.08 1.50 -9.10
C TRP A 83 -3.12 1.55 -10.63
N TYR A 84 -4.22 1.12 -11.25
CA TYR A 84 -4.37 1.18 -12.72
C TYR A 84 -4.36 2.58 -13.28
N GLN A 85 -5.03 3.53 -12.62
CA GLN A 85 -5.02 4.93 -13.07
C GLN A 85 -3.60 5.50 -13.09
N HIS A 86 -2.73 5.05 -12.18
CA HIS A 86 -1.36 5.55 -12.09
C HIS A 86 -0.38 4.80 -13.00
N PHE A 87 -0.45 3.46 -13.07
CA PHE A 87 0.54 2.64 -13.78
C PHE A 87 0.07 2.10 -15.13
N GLY A 88 -1.23 2.14 -15.42
CA GLY A 88 -1.82 1.64 -16.67
C GLY A 88 -1.73 0.12 -16.88
N ARG A 89 -1.43 -0.69 -15.84
CA ARG A 89 -1.16 -2.13 -15.98
C ARG A 89 -1.51 -2.99 -14.75
N LEU A 90 -1.72 -4.28 -15.02
CA LEU A 90 -1.97 -5.41 -14.10
C LEU A 90 -0.67 -6.09 -13.68
#